data_AF-A0A376LJB2-F1
#
_entry.id   AF-A0A376LJB2-F1
#
_cell.length_a   1.000
_cell.length_b   1.000
_cell.length_c   1.000
_cell.angle_alpha   90.00
_cell.angle_beta   90.00
_cell.angle_gamma   90.00
#
_symmetry.space_group_name_H-M   'P 1'
#
loop_
_entity.id
_entity.type
_entity.pdbx_description
1 polymer ?
#
loop_
_entity_poly.entity_id
_entity_poly.type
_entity_poly.pdbx_seq_one_letter_code
_entity_poly.pdbx_strand_id
1 'polypeptide(L)' 'MINATEHAQAQIISGSATGAATGSTVTVTIGTNTFTTVLDSSGNWSVRRPGKRRLGAGERHGDH' A
#
# COMPACT_ATOMS: atom_id res chain seq x y z
N MET A 1 -9.06 28.43 4.07
CA MET A 1 -9.89 27.21 4.09
C MET A 1 -9.01 26.04 3.71
N ILE A 2 -8.83 25.09 4.64
CA ILE A 2 -7.94 23.95 4.48
C ILE A 2 -8.77 22.77 3.97
N ASN A 3 -8.88 22.63 2.66
CA ASN A 3 -9.33 21.36 2.07
C ASN A 3 -8.12 20.66 1.48
N ALA A 4 -7.08 20.51 2.31
CA ALA A 4 -6.10 19.47 2.13
C ALA A 4 -6.77 18.17 2.58
N THR A 5 -7.76 17.69 1.83
CA THR A 5 -8.09 16.27 1.88
C THR A 5 -6.88 15.57 1.29
N GLU A 6 -5.91 15.38 2.17
CA GLU A 6 -4.76 14.53 2.04
C GLU A 6 -5.29 13.19 1.54
N HIS A 7 -5.22 12.99 0.23
CA HIS A 7 -5.53 11.69 -0.37
C HIS A 7 -4.36 10.73 -0.05
N ALA A 8 -4.19 10.44 1.25
CA ALA A 8 -3.35 9.39 1.79
C ALA A 8 -4.16 8.08 1.84
N GLN A 9 -4.91 7.78 0.78
CA GLN A 9 -5.71 6.56 0.75
C GLN A 9 -4.77 5.35 0.68
N ALA A 10 -4.87 4.46 1.67
CA ALA A 10 -4.16 3.19 1.64
C ALA A 10 -4.63 2.39 0.41
N GLN A 11 -3.68 1.91 -0.38
CA GLN A 11 -3.99 1.10 -1.55
C GLN A 11 -3.91 -0.38 -1.17
N ILE A 12 -5.01 -1.11 -1.38
CA ILE A 12 -5.03 -2.56 -1.24
C ILE A 12 -4.65 -3.16 -2.60
N ILE A 13 -3.66 -4.05 -2.60
CA ILE A 13 -3.30 -4.86 -3.75
C ILE A 13 -3.71 -6.29 -3.43
N SER A 14 -4.49 -6.90 -4.31
CA SER A 14 -5.00 -8.26 -4.17
C SER A 14 -4.73 -9.06 -5.44
N GLY A 15 -4.64 -10.38 -5.30
CA GLY A 15 -4.52 -11.30 -6.42
C GLY A 15 -4.83 -12.72 -6.00
N SER A 16 -4.67 -13.65 -6.93
CA SER A 16 -4.80 -15.09 -6.69
C SER A 16 -3.56 -15.82 -7.18
N ALA A 17 -3.30 -16.99 -6.61
CA ALA A 17 -2.22 -17.87 -7.03
C ALA A 17 -2.73 -19.32 -7.01
N THR A 18 -2.36 -20.10 -8.03
CA THR A 18 -2.72 -21.50 -8.18
C THR A 18 -1.47 -22.38 -8.09
N GLY A 19 -1.62 -23.62 -7.65
CA GLY A 19 -0.51 -24.57 -7.50
C GLY A 19 0.31 -24.42 -6.20
N ALA A 20 -0.09 -23.53 -5.30
CA ALA A 20 0.48 -23.38 -3.96
C ALA A 20 -0.58 -23.69 -2.89
N ALA A 21 -0.16 -24.27 -1.76
CA ALA A 21 -1.06 -24.61 -0.67
C ALA A 21 -1.49 -23.37 0.12
N THR A 22 -2.64 -23.42 0.78
CA THR A 22 -3.04 -22.41 1.77
C THR A 22 -1.95 -22.23 2.84
N GLY A 23 -1.69 -20.98 3.23
CA GLY A 23 -0.58 -20.64 4.12
C GLY A 23 0.78 -20.51 3.41
N SER A 24 0.86 -20.78 2.11
CA SER A 24 2.09 -20.53 1.35
C SER A 24 2.40 -19.04 1.31
N THR A 25 3.67 -18.70 1.52
CA THR A 25 4.16 -17.32 1.46
C THR A 25 4.12 -16.78 0.03
N VAL A 26 3.49 -15.63 -0.15
CA VAL A 26 3.53 -14.82 -1.37
C VAL A 26 4.41 -13.61 -1.13
N THR A 27 5.36 -13.40 -2.02
CA THR A 27 6.22 -12.21 -2.03
C THR A 27 5.81 -11.30 -3.17
N VAL A 28 5.39 -10.08 -2.83
CA VAL A 28 4.92 -9.07 -3.78
C VAL A 28 5.87 -7.88 -3.76
N THR A 29 6.50 -7.59 -4.90
CA THR A 29 7.39 -6.43 -5.05
C THR A 29 6.68 -5.31 -5.78
N ILE A 30 6.56 -4.15 -5.14
CA ILE A 30 5.92 -2.94 -5.69
C ILE A 30 6.95 -1.82 -5.72
N GLY A 31 7.53 -1.59 -6.90
CA GLY A 31 8.68 -0.70 -7.07
C GLY A 31 9.87 -1.24 -6.28
N THR A 32 10.31 -0.50 -5.26
CA THR A 32 11.41 -0.89 -4.36
C THR A 32 10.95 -1.52 -3.03
N ASN A 33 9.64 -1.65 -2.80
CA ASN A 33 9.10 -2.19 -1.55
C ASN A 33 8.71 -3.66 -1.76
N THR A 34 9.10 -4.52 -0.82
CA THR A 34 8.71 -5.93 -0.80
C THR A 34 7.72 -6.17 0.32
N PHE A 35 6.61 -6.82 0.00
CA PHE A 35 5.56 -7.21 0.92
C PHE A 35 5.43 -8.71 0.93
N THR A 36 5.22 -9.29 2.11
CA THR A 36 4.95 -10.72 2.29
C THR A 36 3.53 -10.91 2.82
N THR A 37 2.84 -11.89 2.26
CA THR A 37 1.51 -12.32 2.69
C THR A 37 1.38 -13.82 2.51
N VAL A 38 0.23 -14.40 2.83
CA VAL A 38 -0.03 -15.84 2.67
C VAL A 38 -1.26 -16.07 1.80
N LEU A 39 -1.29 -17.21 1.08
CA LEU A 39 -2.51 -17.67 0.42
C LEU A 39 -3.58 -18.01 1.47
N ASP A 40 -4.80 -17.54 1.22
CA ASP A 40 -5.98 -18.02 1.93
C ASP A 40 -6.43 -19.42 1.45
N SER A 41 -7.50 -19.94 2.05
CA SER A 41 -8.10 -21.24 1.69
C SER A 41 -8.67 -21.31 0.26
N SER A 42 -8.86 -20.16 -0.36
CA SER A 42 -9.40 -20.01 -1.71
C SER A 42 -8.31 -19.64 -2.73
N GLY A 43 -7.04 -19.58 -2.31
CA GLY A 43 -5.91 -19.23 -3.17
C GLY A 43 -5.76 -17.72 -3.42
N ASN A 44 -6.44 -16.86 -2.67
CA ASN A 44 -6.30 -15.41 -2.76
C ASN A 44 -5.28 -14.88 -1.77
N TRP A 45 -4.76 -13.70 -2.08
CA TRP A 45 -3.85 -12.96 -1.21
C TRP A 45 -4.12 -11.45 -1.30
N SER A 46 -3.70 -10.71 -0.28
CA SER A 46 -3.79 -9.25 -0.27
C SER A 46 -2.66 -8.63 0.54
N VAL A 47 -2.15 -7.48 0.10
CA VAL A 47 -1.18 -6.64 0.80
C VAL A 47 -1.68 -5.20 0.87
N ARG A 48 -1.41 -4.52 1.98
CA ARG A 48 -1.78 -3.11 2.17
C ARG A 48 -0.54 -2.24 1.97
N ARG A 49 -0.60 -1.34 0.99
CA ARG A 49 0.43 -0.30 0.80
C ARG A 49 -0.01 0.97 1.52
N PRO A 50 0.67 1.40 2.60
CA PRO A 50 0.39 2.69 3.20
C PRO A 50 0.69 3.79 2.17
N GLY A 51 -0.26 4.71 1.99
CA GLY A 51 -0.06 5.90 1.18
C GLY A 51 1.16 6.64 1.70
N LYS A 52 2.15 6.88 0.85
CA LYS A 52 3.31 7.70 1.23
C LYS A 52 2.84 9.15 1.27
N ARG A 53 2.67 9.69 2.47
CA ARG A 53 2.48 11.13 2.68
C ARG A 53 3.68 11.84 2.05
N ARG A 54 3.47 12.54 0.94
CA ARG A 54 4.45 13.48 0.41
C ARG A 54 4.45 14.66 1.37
N LEU A 55 5.37 14.66 2.33
CA LEU A 55 5.69 15.86 3.11
C LEU A 55 6.17 16.91 2.11
N GLY A 56 5.32 17.86 1.76
CA GLY A 56 5.75 19.11 1.16
C GLY A 56 6.58 19.84 2.21
N ALA A 57 7.85 20.07 1.93
CA ALA A 57 8.62 21.06 2.67
C ALA A 57 7.85 22.39 2.61
N GLY A 58 7.65 23.00 3.77
CA GLY A 58 6.89 24.23 3.88
C GLY A 58 7.61 25.39 3.19
N GLU A 59 6.86 26.18 2.44
CA GLU A 59 7.14 27.60 2.31
C GLU A 59 6.04 28.33 3.09
N ARG A 60 6.48 28.86 4.23
CA ARG A 60 5.67 29.66 5.15
C ARG A 60 5.21 30.88 4.38
N HIS A 61 3.91 31.04 4.12
CA HIS A 61 3.40 32.34 3.72
C HIS A 61 3.28 33.17 4.99
N GLY A 62 4.25 34.04 5.17
CA GLY A 62 4.34 34.93 6.31
C GLY A 62 5.23 36.12 5.98
N ASP A 63 4.80 36.96 5.05
CA ASP A 63 4.91 38.42 5.17
C ASP A 63 3.99 39.14 4.17
N HIS A 64 3.24 40.09 4.76
CA HIS A 64 2.45 41.21 4.23
C HIS A 64 1.18 40.96 3.40
#